data_AF-A0A0H2RIK6-F1
#
_entry.id   AF-A0A0H2RIK6-F1
#
_cell.length_a   1.000
_cell.length_b   1.000
_cell.length_c   1.000
_cell.angle_alpha   90.00
_cell.angle_beta   90.00
_cell.angle_gamma   90.00
#
_symmetry.space_group_name_H-M   'P 1'
#
loop_
_entity.id
_entity.type
_entity.pdbx_description
1 polymer ?
#
loop_
_entity_poly.entity_id
_entity_poly.type
_entity_poly.pdbx_seq_one_letter_code
_entity_poly.pdbx_strand_id
1 'polypeptide(L)'
;MSNAQATTTTSTAANAVAQPPQQQQQQRPTKPPPTGPAPPAPGVTPPNPPQANAANGAAQKQVNGAHANHNHAQKAKKKADTPVDPQTMYESLKSKIAALEEELIHADEEEERFAEEAQKSVKGMEENAIHAKYIELFAEMKRVERDHAKEKQKLVKDKDTAKTQLTKANQAKVKLENLARDLTKDNKKLRDEKSQLITELSKTHDEVKQLNAEISKGKEKARQQEIRSREQPDILVKISCKYRAEVFFKVGRKKRLSALFDVWTNRMESQDSPPLRKTNSNGSSTQVNGAPSLKSDAASIQSTTSSCPPLSFIFTHQGRTLDPSFSIAEAGIEDGDELIAIEMMDLTGPVPDDAEEFVETTRPKIMKNWSDNPSEAKKAMEDIFDAVTRERLKLVLRQYELRERHFECFIRSKELELLLARFRESEQRQIFDAEKSRADKAEDEAIQLRKDLEEAHNGQTLLIEKLIQCCKEPNAERTQRLFTSLREELEKRGTKLADGPVGG
;
A
#
# COMPACT_ATOMS: atom_id res chain seq x y z
N MET A 1 47.24 57.71 -11.26
CA MET A 1 45.87 57.39 -10.78
C MET A 1 45.89 56.02 -10.12
N SER A 2 44.93 55.75 -9.24
CA SER A 2 44.70 54.51 -8.46
C SER A 2 44.67 53.23 -9.33
N ASN A 3 44.94 52.00 -8.85
CA ASN A 3 45.45 51.44 -7.58
C ASN A 3 46.10 50.07 -7.94
N ALA A 4 47.19 49.58 -7.33
CA ALA A 4 47.24 48.78 -6.08
C ALA A 4 46.15 47.66 -6.01
N GLN A 5 46.42 46.38 -5.72
CA GLN A 5 47.52 45.69 -5.01
C GLN A 5 47.82 44.33 -5.73
N ALA A 6 48.94 43.61 -5.65
CA ALA A 6 50.05 43.51 -4.68
C ALA A 6 49.77 42.70 -3.40
N THR A 7 49.87 41.37 -3.47
CA THR A 7 49.90 40.45 -2.31
C THR A 7 51.24 39.71 -2.21
N THR A 8 51.74 39.54 -0.99
CA THR A 8 53.13 39.11 -0.70
C THR A 8 53.18 37.74 -0.02
N THR A 9 54.28 37.01 -0.22
CA THR A 9 54.61 35.71 0.37
C THR A 9 54.81 35.74 1.89
N THR A 10 54.50 34.65 2.62
CA THR A 10 55.41 34.10 3.65
C THR A 10 55.16 32.63 4.06
N SER A 11 56.25 31.96 4.43
CA SER A 11 56.40 30.91 5.45
C SER A 11 55.95 29.44 5.23
N THR A 12 56.96 28.58 5.10
CA THR A 12 57.13 27.24 5.71
C THR A 12 56.84 27.24 7.24
N ALA A 13 56.61 26.13 7.97
CA ALA A 13 56.56 24.67 7.73
C ALA A 13 55.53 24.06 8.76
N ALA A 14 55.46 22.79 9.22
CA ALA A 14 56.28 21.57 9.15
C ALA A 14 55.42 20.31 9.52
N ASN A 15 56.04 19.11 9.59
CA ASN A 15 55.50 17.82 10.08
C ASN A 15 54.31 17.21 9.28
N ALA A 16 53.98 15.91 9.40
CA ALA A 16 54.80 14.70 9.62
C ALA A 16 53.97 13.45 9.24
N VAL A 17 54.65 12.33 8.95
CA VAL A 17 54.13 11.02 8.51
C VAL A 17 53.01 10.43 9.39
N ALA A 18 51.89 10.00 8.78
CA ALA A 18 51.18 8.73 9.09
C ALA A 18 50.03 8.45 8.10
N GLN A 19 49.94 7.22 7.57
CA GLN A 19 48.73 6.65 6.94
C GLN A 19 48.24 5.44 7.78
N PRO A 20 46.97 5.38 8.22
CA PRO A 20 46.36 4.16 8.75
C PRO A 20 46.00 3.16 7.62
N PRO A 21 45.92 1.84 7.91
CA PRO A 21 45.86 0.79 6.89
C PRO A 21 44.44 0.42 6.42
N GLN A 22 44.38 -0.24 5.25
CA GLN A 22 43.20 -0.93 4.75
C GLN A 22 42.84 -2.13 5.64
N GLN A 23 41.54 -2.36 5.90
CA GLN A 23 41.08 -3.58 6.57
C GLN A 23 40.70 -4.67 5.56
N GLN A 24 41.08 -5.91 5.88
CA GLN A 24 40.90 -7.10 5.05
C GLN A 24 39.54 -7.77 5.30
N GLN A 25 38.95 -8.36 4.27
CA GLN A 25 37.80 -9.27 4.43
C GLN A 25 38.27 -10.62 4.98
N GLN A 26 37.64 -11.09 6.05
CA GLN A 26 37.97 -12.38 6.67
C GLN A 26 37.37 -13.56 5.89
N GLN A 27 38.24 -14.42 5.35
CA GLN A 27 37.86 -15.79 4.96
C GLN A 27 37.95 -16.71 6.19
N ARG A 28 37.12 -17.76 6.25
CA ARG A 28 37.18 -18.81 7.30
C ARG A 28 37.56 -20.17 6.68
N PRO A 29 38.29 -21.04 7.41
CA PRO A 29 39.02 -22.15 6.83
C PRO A 29 38.21 -23.45 6.65
N THR A 30 38.79 -24.37 5.87
CA THR A 30 38.29 -25.72 5.56
C THR A 30 38.53 -26.74 6.68
N LYS A 31 37.93 -27.94 6.57
CA LYS A 31 38.12 -29.07 7.49
C LYS A 31 38.12 -30.41 6.70
N PRO A 32 38.97 -31.40 7.03
CA PRO A 32 39.22 -32.60 6.21
C PRO A 32 38.21 -33.76 6.40
N PRO A 33 38.23 -34.82 5.55
CA PRO A 33 37.18 -35.83 5.45
C PRO A 33 37.44 -37.18 6.17
N PRO A 34 36.40 -38.02 6.36
CA PRO A 34 36.48 -39.46 6.62
C PRO A 34 36.28 -40.31 5.34
N THR A 35 36.46 -41.65 5.43
CA THR A 35 36.75 -42.53 4.27
C THR A 35 35.79 -43.70 4.01
N GLY A 36 35.29 -43.81 2.76
CA GLY A 36 34.83 -45.05 2.09
C GLY A 36 33.44 -45.62 2.49
N PRO A 37 32.95 -46.67 1.81
CA PRO A 37 33.40 -47.32 0.57
C PRO A 37 32.38 -47.26 -0.61
N ALA A 38 32.75 -47.79 -1.78
CA ALA A 38 31.87 -48.10 -2.94
C ALA A 38 31.68 -49.65 -3.06
N PRO A 39 30.95 -50.28 -4.01
CA PRO A 39 30.29 -49.85 -5.29
C PRO A 39 28.78 -50.29 -5.33
N PRO A 40 28.07 -50.68 -6.43
CA PRO A 40 28.31 -50.68 -7.88
C PRO A 40 27.12 -50.19 -8.79
N ALA A 41 27.24 -50.45 -10.11
CA ALA A 41 26.22 -50.43 -11.16
C ALA A 41 26.27 -51.80 -11.94
N PRO A 42 25.49 -52.12 -13.01
CA PRO A 42 24.43 -51.39 -13.74
C PRO A 42 23.11 -52.21 -13.95
N GLY A 43 22.17 -51.74 -14.80
CA GLY A 43 20.94 -52.48 -15.19
C GLY A 43 20.32 -51.98 -16.52
N VAL A 44 19.68 -52.84 -17.33
CA VAL A 44 19.45 -52.62 -18.78
C VAL A 44 18.19 -53.34 -19.37
N THR A 45 17.33 -52.62 -20.12
CA THR A 45 16.25 -53.10 -21.06
C THR A 45 15.01 -53.84 -20.46
N PRO A 46 14.11 -54.52 -21.24
CA PRO A 46 12.87 -54.02 -21.92
C PRO A 46 11.57 -54.78 -21.43
N PRO A 47 10.39 -54.92 -22.14
CA PRO A 47 9.90 -54.42 -23.45
C PRO A 47 8.40 -53.96 -23.58
N ASN A 48 8.04 -53.56 -24.82
CA ASN A 48 6.79 -53.62 -25.65
C ASN A 48 5.67 -54.67 -25.34
N PRO A 49 4.56 -54.81 -26.15
CA PRO A 49 4.03 -53.91 -27.22
C PRO A 49 2.57 -53.29 -27.14
N PRO A 50 1.43 -53.85 -27.67
CA PRO A 50 0.58 -53.09 -28.64
C PRO A 50 -0.98 -53.14 -28.54
N GLN A 51 -1.67 -52.13 -29.10
CA GLN A 51 -2.72 -52.31 -30.14
C GLN A 51 -3.09 -50.98 -30.85
N ALA A 52 -3.86 -51.03 -31.94
CA ALA A 52 -4.15 -49.89 -32.83
C ALA A 52 -5.54 -49.99 -33.47
N ASN A 53 -6.05 -48.89 -34.06
CA ASN A 53 -7.04 -48.95 -35.14
C ASN A 53 -7.03 -47.70 -36.05
N ALA A 54 -7.59 -47.82 -37.26
CA ALA A 54 -7.67 -46.79 -38.31
C ALA A 54 -9.15 -46.35 -38.54
N ALA A 55 -9.60 -45.58 -39.55
CA ALA A 55 -8.99 -45.11 -40.81
C ALA A 55 -9.74 -43.90 -41.43
N ASN A 56 -9.11 -43.27 -42.44
CA ASN A 56 -9.69 -42.47 -43.56
C ASN A 56 -10.43 -41.13 -43.26
N GLY A 57 -10.41 -40.12 -44.15
CA GLY A 57 -9.88 -40.09 -45.53
C GLY A 57 -9.52 -38.68 -46.06
N ALA A 58 -9.28 -38.59 -47.38
CA ALA A 58 -8.67 -37.47 -48.13
C ALA A 58 -9.65 -36.27 -48.41
N ALA A 59 -9.27 -35.14 -49.04
CA ALA A 59 -8.09 -34.87 -49.90
C ALA A 59 -7.69 -33.38 -50.03
N GLN A 60 -6.52 -33.15 -50.68
CA GLN A 60 -6.05 -32.05 -51.56
C GLN A 60 -6.76 -30.67 -51.54
N LYS A 61 -6.06 -29.53 -51.70
CA LYS A 61 -5.12 -29.23 -52.83
C LYS A 61 -4.19 -28.02 -52.55
N GLN A 62 -3.11 -27.88 -53.34
CA GLN A 62 -2.12 -26.79 -53.29
C GLN A 62 -2.53 -25.55 -54.10
N VAL A 63 -1.98 -24.37 -53.77
CA VAL A 63 -1.46 -23.35 -54.72
C VAL A 63 -0.20 -22.67 -54.13
N ASN A 64 0.70 -22.17 -54.99
CA ASN A 64 1.99 -21.53 -54.64
C ASN A 64 1.87 -20.09 -54.09
N GLY A 65 2.97 -19.57 -53.52
CA GLY A 65 3.13 -18.15 -53.17
C GLY A 65 4.50 -17.82 -52.56
N ALA A 66 5.59 -17.91 -53.33
CA ALA A 66 6.95 -17.70 -52.83
C ALA A 66 7.50 -16.32 -53.17
N HIS A 67 8.04 -15.57 -52.19
CA HIS A 67 8.82 -14.35 -52.43
C HIS A 67 9.98 -14.12 -51.46
N ALA A 68 11.14 -13.80 -52.05
CA ALA A 68 12.15 -12.85 -51.57
C ALA A 68 12.61 -12.91 -50.09
N ASN A 69 13.50 -13.86 -49.82
CA ASN A 69 14.77 -13.68 -49.10
C ASN A 69 15.06 -12.27 -48.52
N HIS A 70 14.65 -12.01 -47.28
CA HIS A 70 15.01 -10.78 -46.55
C HIS A 70 16.13 -11.09 -45.54
N ASN A 71 17.39 -10.90 -45.94
CA ASN A 71 18.57 -11.24 -45.13
C ASN A 71 18.82 -10.23 -43.99
N HIS A 72 18.01 -10.32 -42.93
CA HIS A 72 18.08 -9.40 -41.80
C HIS A 72 19.10 -9.86 -40.75
N ALA A 73 20.25 -9.19 -40.70
CA ALA A 73 21.25 -9.42 -39.65
C ALA A 73 20.64 -9.27 -38.25
N GLN A 74 20.79 -10.30 -37.39
CA GLN A 74 20.37 -10.26 -35.99
C GLN A 74 21.41 -10.83 -35.02
N LYS A 75 21.53 -10.14 -33.88
CA LYS A 75 22.16 -10.48 -32.60
C LYS A 75 22.94 -11.81 -32.55
N ALA A 76 24.27 -11.69 -32.40
CA ALA A 76 25.11 -12.78 -31.91
C ALA A 76 24.55 -13.35 -30.58
N LYS A 77 24.20 -14.63 -30.59
CA LYS A 77 23.85 -15.41 -29.40
C LYS A 77 24.40 -16.81 -29.60
N LYS A 78 25.26 -17.29 -28.69
CA LYS A 78 25.93 -18.60 -28.80
C LYS A 78 24.89 -19.72 -29.06
N LYS A 79 24.94 -20.30 -30.26
CA LYS A 79 24.54 -21.68 -30.53
C LYS A 79 25.80 -22.49 -30.86
N ALA A 80 25.72 -23.79 -30.69
CA ALA A 80 26.84 -24.69 -30.99
C ALA A 80 27.21 -24.61 -32.47
N ASP A 81 28.48 -24.88 -32.76
CA ASP A 81 29.01 -24.99 -34.11
C ASP A 81 28.41 -26.23 -34.78
N THR A 82 27.48 -26.02 -35.71
CA THR A 82 26.92 -27.07 -36.55
C THR A 82 27.64 -26.97 -37.89
N PRO A 83 28.44 -27.97 -38.31
CA PRO A 83 29.22 -27.85 -39.53
C PRO A 83 28.33 -27.51 -40.73
N VAL A 84 28.59 -26.37 -41.36
CA VAL A 84 28.01 -26.06 -42.67
C VAL A 84 28.58 -27.08 -43.65
N ASP A 85 27.70 -27.91 -44.22
CA ASP A 85 28.09 -28.96 -45.15
C ASP A 85 28.89 -28.35 -46.32
N PRO A 86 30.17 -28.75 -46.50
CA PRO A 86 31.01 -28.26 -47.60
C PRO A 86 30.33 -28.39 -48.96
N GLN A 87 29.49 -29.40 -49.17
CA GLN A 87 28.74 -29.60 -50.41
C GLN A 87 27.84 -28.39 -50.72
N THR A 88 27.07 -27.93 -49.73
CA THR A 88 26.20 -26.75 -49.85
C THR A 88 26.97 -25.45 -50.04
N MET A 89 28.19 -25.36 -49.49
CA MET A 89 29.09 -24.21 -49.72
C MET A 89 29.63 -24.22 -51.15
N TYR A 90 30.03 -25.38 -51.69
CA TYR A 90 30.45 -25.52 -53.08
C TYR A 90 29.31 -25.25 -54.07
N GLU A 91 28.08 -25.69 -53.78
CA GLU A 91 26.91 -25.40 -54.61
C GLU A 91 26.56 -23.90 -54.60
N SER A 92 26.59 -23.25 -53.43
CA SER A 92 26.39 -21.80 -53.33
C SER A 92 27.49 -21.01 -54.04
N LEU A 93 28.76 -21.44 -53.92
CA LEU A 93 29.88 -20.84 -54.63
C LEU A 93 29.76 -21.03 -56.14
N LYS A 94 29.41 -22.24 -56.61
CA LYS A 94 29.19 -22.54 -58.04
C LYS A 94 28.02 -21.73 -58.62
N SER A 95 26.92 -21.61 -57.89
CA SER A 95 25.78 -20.77 -58.29
C SER A 95 26.17 -19.29 -58.37
N LYS A 96 27.07 -18.81 -57.51
CA LYS A 96 27.58 -17.44 -57.57
C LYS A 96 28.61 -17.23 -58.69
N ILE A 97 29.42 -18.23 -59.00
CA ILE A 97 30.33 -18.21 -60.16
C ILE A 97 29.50 -18.14 -61.45
N ALA A 98 28.52 -19.02 -61.63
CA ALA A 98 27.64 -19.01 -62.81
C ALA A 98 26.92 -17.67 -62.99
N ALA A 99 26.41 -17.06 -61.92
CA ALA A 99 25.77 -15.74 -61.99
C ALA A 99 26.75 -14.61 -62.37
N LEU A 100 28.03 -14.69 -61.98
CA LEU A 100 29.06 -13.73 -62.37
C LEU A 100 29.56 -13.97 -63.80
N GLU A 101 29.57 -15.21 -64.27
CA GLU A 101 29.86 -15.57 -65.66
C GLU A 101 28.72 -15.11 -66.60
N GLU A 102 27.46 -15.24 -66.18
CA GLU A 102 26.28 -14.70 -66.87
C GLU A 102 26.26 -13.16 -66.88
N GLU A 103 26.60 -12.51 -65.76
CA GLU A 103 26.73 -11.04 -65.66
C GLU A 103 27.87 -10.50 -66.56
N LEU A 104 28.98 -11.24 -66.69
CA LEU A 104 30.08 -10.89 -67.60
C LEU A 104 29.67 -11.02 -69.08
N ILE A 105 29.05 -12.14 -69.46
CA ILE A 105 28.57 -12.35 -70.85
C ILE A 105 27.56 -11.27 -71.23
N HIS A 106 26.65 -10.90 -70.33
CA HIS A 106 25.71 -9.81 -70.60
C HIS A 106 26.38 -8.44 -70.74
N ALA A 107 27.46 -8.15 -70.00
CA ALA A 107 28.23 -6.92 -70.16
C ALA A 107 28.95 -6.87 -71.51
N ASP A 108 29.57 -7.97 -71.93
CA ASP A 108 30.23 -8.09 -73.25
C ASP A 108 29.20 -7.95 -74.40
N GLU A 109 28.04 -8.60 -74.29
CA GLU A 109 26.93 -8.43 -75.25
C GLU A 109 26.37 -6.99 -75.30
N GLU A 110 26.36 -6.26 -74.17
CA GLU A 110 25.92 -4.87 -74.13
C GLU A 110 26.96 -3.94 -74.77
N GLU A 111 28.26 -4.17 -74.55
CA GLU A 111 29.35 -3.41 -75.20
C GLU A 111 29.36 -3.64 -76.72
N GLU A 112 29.20 -4.89 -77.20
CA GLU A 112 29.08 -5.15 -78.64
C GLU A 112 27.86 -4.43 -79.25
N ARG A 113 26.71 -4.42 -78.58
CA ARG A 113 25.52 -3.69 -79.03
C ARG A 113 25.74 -2.18 -79.08
N PHE A 114 26.41 -1.59 -78.09
CA PHE A 114 26.75 -0.17 -78.14
C PHE A 114 27.73 0.15 -79.28
N ALA A 115 28.70 -0.73 -79.56
CA ALA A 115 29.62 -0.58 -80.68
C ALA A 115 28.90 -0.70 -82.05
N GLU A 116 27.99 -1.67 -82.21
CA GLU A 116 27.16 -1.80 -83.43
C GLU A 116 26.26 -0.58 -83.63
N GLU A 117 25.53 -0.14 -82.60
CA GLU A 117 24.63 1.00 -82.68
C GLU A 117 25.41 2.30 -82.98
N ALA A 118 26.58 2.50 -82.37
CA ALA A 118 27.47 3.62 -82.68
C ALA A 118 27.87 3.63 -84.16
N GLN A 119 28.41 2.52 -84.68
CA GLN A 119 28.82 2.40 -86.10
C GLN A 119 27.64 2.61 -87.06
N LYS A 120 26.52 1.91 -86.82
CA LYS A 120 25.26 2.00 -87.57
C LYS A 120 24.73 3.44 -87.61
N SER A 121 24.86 4.18 -86.52
CA SER A 121 24.36 5.55 -86.40
C SER A 121 25.21 6.62 -87.12
N VAL A 122 26.42 6.28 -87.57
CA VAL A 122 27.36 7.17 -88.30
C VAL A 122 27.49 6.77 -89.77
N LYS A 123 27.24 5.49 -90.10
CA LYS A 123 27.35 4.90 -91.44
C LYS A 123 26.49 5.64 -92.48
N GLY A 124 27.15 6.34 -93.40
CA GLY A 124 26.51 7.06 -94.51
C GLY A 124 26.18 8.54 -94.24
N MET A 125 26.60 9.10 -93.10
CA MET A 125 26.52 10.54 -92.84
C MET A 125 27.67 11.30 -93.54
N GLU A 126 27.42 12.55 -93.92
CA GLU A 126 28.46 13.47 -94.42
C GLU A 126 29.34 13.98 -93.27
N GLU A 127 30.61 14.28 -93.53
CA GLU A 127 31.62 14.65 -92.52
C GLU A 127 31.19 15.81 -91.59
N ASN A 128 30.51 16.83 -92.13
CA ASN A 128 29.93 17.93 -91.35
C ASN A 128 28.86 17.46 -90.34
N ALA A 129 28.02 16.49 -90.74
CA ALA A 129 26.99 15.92 -89.87
C ALA A 129 27.60 14.99 -88.80
N ILE A 130 28.67 14.26 -89.14
CA ILE A 130 29.46 13.47 -88.18
C ILE A 130 30.08 14.39 -87.13
N HIS A 131 30.67 15.52 -87.54
CA HIS A 131 31.28 16.47 -86.62
C HIS A 131 30.24 17.14 -85.68
N ALA A 132 29.08 17.55 -86.21
CA ALA A 132 27.98 18.06 -85.40
C ALA A 132 27.50 17.04 -84.36
N LYS A 133 27.33 15.78 -84.78
CA LYS A 133 26.92 14.68 -83.89
C LYS A 133 27.97 14.37 -82.81
N TYR A 134 29.26 14.47 -83.13
CA TYR A 134 30.34 14.33 -82.15
C TYR A 134 30.26 15.41 -81.05
N ILE A 135 30.00 16.66 -81.43
CA ILE A 135 29.83 17.77 -80.48
C ILE A 135 28.59 17.54 -79.59
N GLU A 136 27.47 17.09 -80.16
CA GLU A 136 26.25 16.75 -79.43
C GLU A 136 26.49 15.62 -78.41
N LEU A 137 27.08 14.50 -78.84
CA LEU A 137 27.41 13.36 -77.97
C LEU A 137 28.41 13.75 -76.87
N PHE A 138 29.40 14.59 -77.17
CA PHE A 138 30.34 15.10 -76.16
C PHE A 138 29.64 16.02 -75.15
N ALA A 139 28.76 16.90 -75.61
CA ALA A 139 27.97 17.78 -74.73
C ALA A 139 27.02 16.99 -73.82
N GLU A 140 26.39 15.93 -74.34
CA GLU A 140 25.51 15.04 -73.57
C GLU A 140 26.28 14.16 -72.60
N MET A 141 27.43 13.59 -73.00
CA MET A 141 28.37 12.92 -72.08
C MET A 141 28.76 13.86 -70.93
N LYS A 142 29.09 15.13 -71.23
CA LYS A 142 29.34 16.16 -70.21
C LYS A 142 28.10 16.62 -69.46
N ARG A 143 26.87 16.26 -69.86
CA ARG A 143 25.65 16.42 -69.04
C ARG A 143 25.49 15.24 -68.09
N VAL A 144 25.54 14.01 -68.61
CA VAL A 144 25.46 12.76 -67.85
C VAL A 144 26.53 12.70 -66.75
N GLU A 145 27.80 13.05 -67.03
CA GLU A 145 28.87 13.14 -66.01
C GLU A 145 28.48 14.01 -64.80
N ARG A 146 27.87 15.18 -65.06
CA ARG A 146 27.45 16.13 -64.02
C ARG A 146 26.22 15.62 -63.25
N ASP A 147 25.31 14.94 -63.93
CA ASP A 147 24.09 14.42 -63.31
C ASP A 147 24.39 13.16 -62.47
N HIS A 148 25.27 12.26 -62.93
CA HIS A 148 25.87 11.19 -62.11
C HIS A 148 26.58 11.73 -60.87
N ALA A 149 27.31 12.86 -60.98
CA ALA A 149 27.96 13.48 -59.83
C ALA A 149 26.96 14.02 -58.79
N LYS A 150 25.85 14.63 -59.24
CA LYS A 150 24.75 15.07 -58.36
C LYS A 150 24.06 13.88 -57.70
N GLU A 151 23.75 12.83 -58.46
CA GLU A 151 23.08 11.63 -57.97
C GLU A 151 23.94 10.88 -56.96
N LYS A 152 25.24 10.71 -57.23
CA LYS A 152 26.20 10.16 -56.26
C LYS A 152 26.22 10.97 -54.96
N GLN A 153 26.15 12.30 -55.02
CA GLN A 153 26.07 13.15 -53.83
C GLN A 153 24.71 12.99 -53.10
N LYS A 154 23.60 12.87 -53.83
CA LYS A 154 22.27 12.59 -53.27
C LYS A 154 22.25 11.24 -52.55
N LEU A 155 22.68 10.16 -53.21
CA LEU A 155 22.74 8.81 -52.63
C LEU A 155 23.60 8.75 -51.35
N VAL A 156 24.69 9.52 -51.26
CA VAL A 156 25.47 9.66 -50.01
C VAL A 156 24.65 10.33 -48.90
N LYS A 157 23.97 11.44 -49.19
CA LYS A 157 23.10 12.15 -48.22
C LYS A 157 21.93 11.27 -47.76
N ASP A 158 21.28 10.56 -48.68
CA ASP A 158 20.15 9.68 -48.41
C ASP A 158 20.59 8.49 -47.54
N LYS A 159 21.73 7.87 -47.85
CA LYS A 159 22.36 6.81 -47.04
C LYS A 159 22.70 7.27 -45.63
N ASP A 160 23.31 8.45 -45.46
CA ASP A 160 23.70 8.95 -44.14
C ASP A 160 22.46 9.40 -43.32
N THR A 161 21.41 9.86 -43.99
CA THR A 161 20.07 10.10 -43.40
C THR A 161 19.44 8.80 -42.93
N ALA A 162 19.41 7.76 -43.78
CA ALA A 162 18.89 6.43 -43.44
C ALA A 162 19.67 5.79 -42.28
N LYS A 163 21.00 5.89 -42.27
CA LYS A 163 21.87 5.45 -41.16
C LYS A 163 21.54 6.16 -39.84
N THR A 164 21.23 7.46 -39.91
CA THR A 164 20.81 8.26 -38.74
C THR A 164 19.43 7.84 -38.24
N GLN A 165 18.46 7.63 -39.13
CA GLN A 165 17.13 7.13 -38.80
C GLN A 165 17.20 5.71 -38.18
N LEU A 166 17.96 4.80 -38.79
CA LEU A 166 18.19 3.44 -38.28
C LEU A 166 18.83 3.45 -36.88
N THR A 167 19.74 4.39 -36.61
CA THR A 167 20.34 4.56 -35.28
C THR A 167 19.30 5.00 -34.25
N LYS A 168 18.46 5.99 -34.58
CA LYS A 168 17.34 6.44 -33.72
C LYS A 168 16.32 5.32 -33.48
N ALA A 169 15.96 4.56 -34.52
CA ALA A 169 15.02 3.44 -34.43
C ALA A 169 15.56 2.31 -33.52
N ASN A 170 16.85 1.98 -33.62
CA ASN A 170 17.47 1.00 -32.72
C ASN A 170 17.51 1.49 -31.26
N GLN A 171 17.77 2.78 -31.00
CA GLN A 171 17.68 3.36 -29.65
C GLN A 171 16.24 3.30 -29.09
N ALA A 172 15.24 3.62 -29.90
CA ALA A 172 13.83 3.50 -29.52
C ALA A 172 13.45 2.03 -29.22
N LYS A 173 13.88 1.09 -30.07
CA LYS A 173 13.69 -0.35 -29.86
C LYS A 173 14.30 -0.82 -28.53
N VAL A 174 15.51 -0.38 -28.16
CA VAL A 174 16.13 -0.74 -26.88
C VAL A 174 15.34 -0.17 -25.68
N LYS A 175 14.82 1.06 -25.79
CA LYS A 175 13.93 1.63 -24.75
C LYS A 175 12.65 0.80 -24.59
N LEU A 176 12.03 0.38 -25.67
CA LEU A 176 10.84 -0.49 -25.66
C LEU A 176 11.17 -1.93 -25.16
N GLU A 177 12.30 -2.52 -25.59
CA GLU A 177 12.79 -3.82 -25.07
C GLU A 177 13.07 -3.76 -23.56
N ASN A 178 13.38 -2.59 -22.98
CA ASN A 178 13.52 -2.41 -21.53
C ASN A 178 12.16 -2.21 -20.85
N LEU A 179 11.34 -1.25 -21.31
CA LEU A 179 10.02 -0.95 -20.74
C LEU A 179 9.11 -2.18 -20.71
N ALA A 180 9.10 -3.01 -21.76
CA ALA A 180 8.34 -4.25 -21.78
C ALA A 180 8.82 -5.28 -20.74
N ARG A 181 10.13 -5.32 -20.45
CA ARG A 181 10.70 -6.20 -19.40
C ARG A 181 10.35 -5.68 -18.00
N ASP A 182 10.34 -4.37 -17.79
CA ASP A 182 10.01 -3.79 -16.50
C ASP A 182 8.50 -3.89 -16.21
N LEU A 183 7.64 -3.57 -17.18
CA LEU A 183 6.19 -3.85 -17.10
C LEU A 183 5.88 -5.33 -16.83
N THR A 184 6.70 -6.27 -17.34
CA THR A 184 6.56 -7.70 -17.06
C THR A 184 6.93 -8.05 -15.60
N LYS A 185 7.96 -7.42 -15.03
CA LYS A 185 8.31 -7.56 -13.60
C LYS A 185 7.19 -7.01 -12.72
N ASP A 186 6.68 -5.82 -13.05
CA ASP A 186 5.67 -5.14 -12.24
C ASP A 186 4.33 -5.88 -12.29
N ASN A 187 3.93 -6.39 -13.46
CA ASN A 187 2.78 -7.29 -13.58
C ASN A 187 2.94 -8.58 -12.77
N LYS A 188 4.16 -9.12 -12.62
CA LYS A 188 4.40 -10.25 -11.72
C LYS A 188 4.28 -9.81 -10.25
N LYS A 189 4.96 -8.73 -9.87
CA LYS A 189 4.97 -8.17 -8.51
C LYS A 189 3.54 -7.89 -8.02
N LEU A 190 2.70 -7.25 -8.84
CA LEU A 190 1.29 -6.99 -8.52
C LEU A 190 0.46 -8.26 -8.35
N ARG A 191 0.77 -9.36 -9.06
CA ARG A 191 0.12 -10.67 -8.84
C ARG A 191 0.59 -11.33 -7.56
N ASP A 192 1.89 -11.28 -7.28
CA ASP A 192 2.49 -11.81 -6.05
C ASP A 192 1.94 -11.05 -4.82
N GLU A 193 1.86 -9.72 -4.87
CA GLU A 193 1.27 -8.84 -3.84
C GLU A 193 -0.24 -9.08 -3.65
N LYS A 194 -1.01 -9.19 -4.75
CA LYS A 194 -2.44 -9.55 -4.68
C LYS A 194 -2.65 -10.90 -4.00
N SER A 195 -1.80 -11.89 -4.27
CA SER A 195 -1.87 -13.22 -3.67
C SER A 195 -1.56 -13.19 -2.17
N GLN A 196 -0.56 -12.39 -1.76
CA GLN A 196 -0.23 -12.17 -0.35
C GLN A 196 -1.39 -11.50 0.39
N LEU A 197 -1.96 -10.43 -0.17
CA LEU A 197 -3.07 -9.70 0.45
C LEU A 197 -4.33 -10.58 0.60
N ILE A 198 -4.65 -11.43 -0.38
CA ILE A 198 -5.75 -12.42 -0.27
C ILE A 198 -5.48 -13.41 0.87
N THR A 199 -4.23 -13.86 1.02
CA THR A 199 -3.82 -14.78 2.10
C THR A 199 -3.95 -14.13 3.48
N GLU A 200 -3.53 -12.87 3.62
CA GLU A 200 -3.61 -12.10 4.86
C GLU A 200 -5.06 -11.73 5.23
N LEU A 201 -5.90 -11.40 4.24
CA LEU A 201 -7.34 -11.22 4.43
C LEU A 201 -8.04 -12.52 4.86
N SER A 202 -7.66 -13.69 4.33
CA SER A 202 -8.18 -14.98 4.81
C SER A 202 -7.78 -15.24 6.26
N LYS A 203 -6.50 -15.04 6.60
CA LYS A 203 -5.98 -15.25 7.97
C LYS A 203 -6.67 -14.35 8.99
N THR A 204 -6.81 -13.06 8.69
CA THR A 204 -7.50 -12.11 9.57
C THR A 204 -9.01 -12.38 9.67
N HIS A 205 -9.66 -12.89 8.61
CA HIS A 205 -11.04 -13.36 8.68
C HIS A 205 -11.18 -14.57 9.62
N ASP A 206 -10.30 -15.56 9.54
CA ASP A 206 -10.33 -16.73 10.42
C ASP A 206 -9.98 -16.38 11.89
N GLU A 207 -9.07 -15.42 12.13
CA GLU A 207 -8.80 -14.88 13.46
C GLU A 207 -10.04 -14.17 14.05
N VAL A 208 -10.71 -13.32 13.28
CA VAL A 208 -11.97 -12.66 13.69
C VAL A 208 -13.07 -13.69 13.96
N LYS A 209 -13.14 -14.76 13.16
CA LYS A 209 -14.10 -15.87 13.34
C LYS A 209 -13.81 -16.68 14.60
N GLN A 210 -12.54 -16.94 14.93
CA GLN A 210 -12.15 -17.54 16.21
C GLN A 210 -12.53 -16.65 17.40
N LEU A 211 -12.19 -15.36 17.36
CA LEU A 211 -12.53 -14.42 18.44
C LEU A 211 -14.05 -14.32 18.66
N ASN A 212 -14.86 -14.33 17.59
CA ASN A 212 -16.32 -14.37 17.71
C ASN A 212 -16.83 -15.67 18.36
N ALA A 213 -16.22 -16.83 18.07
CA ALA A 213 -16.54 -18.09 18.73
C ALA A 213 -16.16 -18.08 20.22
N GLU A 214 -15.01 -17.51 20.58
CA GLU A 214 -14.56 -17.36 21.96
C GLU A 214 -15.45 -16.39 22.77
N ILE A 215 -15.81 -15.24 22.20
CA ILE A 215 -16.77 -14.30 22.78
C ILE A 215 -18.13 -14.96 23.00
N SER A 216 -18.62 -15.75 22.04
CA SER A 216 -19.89 -16.48 22.15
C SER A 216 -19.85 -17.53 23.27
N LYS A 217 -18.75 -18.28 23.36
CA LYS A 217 -18.48 -19.25 24.45
C LYS A 217 -18.36 -18.58 25.82
N GLY A 218 -17.81 -17.36 25.88
CA GLY A 218 -17.76 -16.53 27.08
C GLY A 218 -19.14 -16.07 27.54
N LYS A 219 -19.97 -15.55 26.63
CA LYS A 219 -21.36 -15.16 26.91
C LYS A 219 -22.20 -16.32 27.43
N GLU A 220 -22.05 -17.51 26.86
CA GLU A 220 -22.78 -18.70 27.30
C GLU A 220 -22.34 -19.17 28.70
N LYS A 221 -21.03 -19.17 28.99
CA LYS A 221 -20.54 -19.43 30.36
C LYS A 221 -21.10 -18.45 31.38
N ALA A 222 -21.16 -17.15 31.05
CA ALA A 222 -21.71 -16.13 31.94
C ALA A 222 -23.20 -16.37 32.25
N ARG A 223 -24.01 -16.72 31.24
CA ARG A 223 -25.42 -17.11 31.42
C ARG A 223 -25.57 -18.34 32.33
N GLN A 224 -24.78 -19.38 32.11
CA GLN A 224 -24.83 -20.59 32.93
C GLN A 224 -24.43 -20.32 34.39
N GLN A 225 -23.48 -19.41 34.64
CA GLN A 225 -23.14 -18.96 35.98
C GLN A 225 -24.27 -18.13 36.61
N GLU A 226 -24.87 -17.20 35.86
CA GLU A 226 -26.01 -16.40 36.33
C GLU A 226 -27.20 -17.27 36.76
N ILE A 227 -27.55 -18.27 35.95
CA ILE A 227 -28.62 -19.26 36.21
C ILE A 227 -28.32 -20.04 37.50
N ARG A 228 -27.15 -20.68 37.62
CA ARG A 228 -26.74 -21.45 38.81
C ARG A 228 -26.79 -20.59 40.08
N SER A 229 -26.36 -19.34 39.99
CA SER A 229 -26.39 -18.41 41.13
C SER A 229 -27.75 -17.72 41.32
N ARG A 230 -28.77 -17.99 40.49
CA ARG A 230 -30.17 -17.62 40.71
C ARG A 230 -30.97 -18.76 41.35
N GLU A 231 -30.51 -20.00 41.17
CA GLU A 231 -31.13 -21.23 41.70
C GLU A 231 -30.72 -21.55 43.15
N GLN A 232 -29.77 -20.81 43.73
CA GLN A 232 -29.46 -20.93 45.16
C GLN A 232 -30.62 -20.41 46.02
N PRO A 233 -31.09 -21.18 47.03
CA PRO A 233 -32.18 -20.75 47.89
C PRO A 233 -31.75 -19.62 48.84
N ASP A 234 -32.74 -18.81 49.24
CA ASP A 234 -32.64 -17.95 50.41
C ASP A 234 -32.30 -18.77 51.67
N ILE A 235 -31.61 -18.14 52.62
CA ILE A 235 -31.33 -18.71 53.94
C ILE A 235 -31.97 -17.85 55.04
N LEU A 236 -32.13 -18.44 56.23
CA LEU A 236 -32.53 -17.77 57.46
C LEU A 236 -31.29 -17.44 58.30
N VAL A 237 -31.11 -16.17 58.64
CA VAL A 237 -30.03 -15.69 59.50
C VAL A 237 -30.62 -15.02 60.74
N LYS A 238 -30.18 -15.42 61.93
CA LYS A 238 -30.50 -14.75 63.19
C LYS A 238 -29.55 -13.58 63.38
N ILE A 239 -30.06 -12.43 63.81
CA ILE A 239 -29.25 -11.34 64.37
C ILE A 239 -29.70 -11.10 65.80
N SER A 240 -28.74 -10.97 66.72
CA SER A 240 -29.00 -10.69 68.14
C SER A 240 -28.19 -9.50 68.65
N CYS A 241 -28.81 -8.65 69.46
CA CYS A 241 -28.11 -7.73 70.36
C CYS A 241 -28.59 -8.03 71.79
N LYS A 242 -27.64 -8.41 72.65
CA LYS A 242 -27.85 -8.94 74.01
C LYS A 242 -28.79 -8.11 74.90
N TYR A 243 -28.89 -6.80 74.66
CA TYR A 243 -29.66 -5.87 75.47
C TYR A 243 -30.85 -5.22 74.73
N ARG A 244 -31.14 -5.62 73.49
CA ARG A 244 -32.25 -5.06 72.67
C ARG A 244 -33.23 -6.10 72.16
N ALA A 245 -32.77 -7.02 71.30
CA ALA A 245 -33.65 -7.90 70.54
C ALA A 245 -32.90 -9.08 69.90
N GLU A 246 -33.67 -10.07 69.46
CA GLU A 246 -33.24 -11.08 68.48
C GLU A 246 -34.25 -11.10 67.33
N VAL A 247 -33.76 -11.14 66.08
CA VAL A 247 -34.61 -11.10 64.88
C VAL A 247 -34.05 -12.05 63.82
N PHE A 248 -34.93 -12.85 63.22
CA PHE A 248 -34.60 -13.72 62.09
C PHE A 248 -34.93 -13.03 60.77
N PHE A 249 -34.01 -13.12 59.81
CA PHE A 249 -34.13 -12.55 58.47
C PHE A 249 -34.01 -13.63 57.42
N LYS A 250 -34.99 -13.72 56.52
CA LYS A 250 -34.86 -14.50 55.29
C LYS A 250 -34.12 -13.66 54.24
N VAL A 251 -32.96 -14.14 53.79
CA VAL A 251 -32.07 -13.42 52.87
C VAL A 251 -31.53 -14.31 51.76
N GLY A 252 -31.61 -13.83 50.52
CA GLY A 252 -30.95 -14.47 49.38
C GLY A 252 -29.43 -14.42 49.54
N ARG A 253 -28.73 -15.53 49.25
CA ARG A 253 -27.27 -15.67 49.42
C ARG A 253 -26.42 -14.59 48.70
N LYS A 254 -26.97 -13.95 47.66
CA LYS A 254 -26.38 -12.81 46.92
C LYS A 254 -26.56 -11.44 47.59
N LYS A 255 -27.44 -11.29 48.58
CA LYS A 255 -27.74 -9.99 49.19
C LYS A 255 -26.50 -9.47 49.92
N ARG A 256 -26.20 -8.18 49.80
CA ARG A 256 -25.12 -7.55 50.58
C ARG A 256 -25.48 -7.41 52.05
N LEU A 257 -24.47 -7.55 52.90
CA LEU A 257 -24.60 -7.41 54.35
C LEU A 257 -25.04 -6.01 54.76
N SER A 258 -24.61 -4.95 54.07
CA SER A 258 -25.12 -3.59 54.31
C SER A 258 -26.65 -3.56 54.29
N ALA A 259 -27.28 -4.07 53.22
CA ALA A 259 -28.73 -4.10 53.08
C ALA A 259 -29.46 -5.07 54.04
N LEU A 260 -28.73 -5.79 54.90
CA LEU A 260 -29.27 -6.52 56.06
C LEU A 260 -29.06 -5.72 57.35
N PHE A 261 -27.86 -5.16 57.55
CA PHE A 261 -27.51 -4.28 58.67
C PHE A 261 -28.35 -3.01 58.71
N ASP A 262 -28.56 -2.36 57.56
CA ASP A 262 -29.44 -1.17 57.42
C ASP A 262 -30.85 -1.48 57.95
N VAL A 263 -31.39 -2.65 57.62
CA VAL A 263 -32.74 -3.09 58.03
C VAL A 263 -32.79 -3.46 59.52
N TRP A 264 -31.68 -3.96 60.08
CA TRP A 264 -31.54 -4.15 61.53
C TRP A 264 -31.52 -2.81 62.26
N THR A 265 -30.64 -1.88 61.87
CA THR A 265 -30.45 -0.59 62.55
C THR A 265 -31.73 0.24 62.54
N ASN A 266 -32.35 0.43 61.37
CA ASN A 266 -33.64 1.14 61.25
C ASN A 266 -34.73 0.52 62.16
N ARG A 267 -34.72 -0.80 62.35
CA ARG A 267 -35.66 -1.50 63.24
C ARG A 267 -35.36 -1.26 64.72
N MET A 268 -34.08 -1.21 65.12
CA MET A 268 -33.70 -0.90 66.50
C MET A 268 -34.03 0.56 66.85
N GLU A 269 -33.73 1.50 65.96
CA GLU A 269 -34.07 2.93 66.13
C GLU A 269 -35.59 3.15 66.25
N SER A 270 -36.37 2.35 65.51
CA SER A 270 -37.83 2.35 65.60
C SER A 270 -38.41 1.77 66.90
N GLN A 271 -37.61 1.07 67.72
CA GLN A 271 -38.07 0.48 68.99
C GLN A 271 -37.90 1.39 70.22
N ASP A 272 -37.01 2.37 70.19
CA ASP A 272 -36.76 3.28 71.32
C ASP A 272 -37.77 4.44 71.42
N SER A 273 -38.69 4.54 70.45
CA SER A 273 -39.76 5.54 70.44
C SER A 273 -41.00 5.09 71.24
N PRO A 274 -41.49 5.87 72.23
CA PRO A 274 -42.71 5.52 72.96
C PRO A 274 -43.95 5.56 72.05
N PRO A 275 -44.96 4.70 72.28
CA PRO A 275 -46.06 4.48 71.35
C PRO A 275 -47.08 5.63 71.34
N LEU A 276 -46.82 6.69 70.58
CA LEU A 276 -47.86 7.64 70.19
C LEU A 276 -48.91 6.97 69.28
N ARG A 277 -50.14 7.48 69.36
CA ARG A 277 -51.32 6.84 68.77
C ARG A 277 -51.24 6.70 67.25
N LYS A 278 -51.75 5.58 66.74
CA LYS A 278 -52.06 5.36 65.33
C LYS A 278 -52.86 6.53 64.74
N THR A 279 -52.36 7.13 63.66
CA THR A 279 -53.16 7.88 62.69
C THR A 279 -53.17 7.13 61.38
N ASN A 280 -54.36 6.76 60.88
CA ASN A 280 -54.48 6.13 59.55
C ASN A 280 -54.14 7.15 58.47
N SER A 281 -53.28 6.76 57.53
CA SER A 281 -53.21 7.40 56.20
C SER A 281 -52.94 6.34 55.14
N ASN A 282 -53.97 5.96 54.38
CA ASN A 282 -53.80 5.24 53.12
C ASN A 282 -53.06 6.15 52.14
N GLY A 283 -51.95 5.67 51.56
CA GLY A 283 -51.05 6.48 50.73
C GLY A 283 -50.44 5.67 49.58
N SER A 284 -51.29 5.11 48.72
CA SER A 284 -50.83 4.47 47.47
C SER A 284 -50.11 5.49 46.58
N SER A 285 -48.87 5.20 46.19
CA SER A 285 -48.17 5.95 45.14
C SER A 285 -47.41 5.04 44.19
N THR A 286 -47.72 5.20 42.90
CA THR A 286 -47.24 4.42 41.76
C THR A 286 -45.77 4.73 41.43
N GLN A 287 -45.05 3.76 40.85
CA GLN A 287 -43.75 4.03 40.21
C GLN A 287 -43.89 4.97 39.01
N VAL A 288 -42.98 5.94 38.86
CA VAL A 288 -42.54 6.47 37.56
C VAL A 288 -41.03 6.77 37.65
N ASN A 289 -40.27 6.42 36.61
CA ASN A 289 -38.83 6.73 36.51
C ASN A 289 -38.60 8.12 35.90
N GLY A 290 -37.57 8.85 36.36
CA GLY A 290 -37.12 10.08 35.70
C GLY A 290 -36.00 10.81 36.45
N ALA A 291 -34.79 10.80 35.90
CA ALA A 291 -33.63 11.57 36.36
C ALA A 291 -33.01 12.28 35.13
N PRO A 292 -32.00 13.18 35.27
CA PRO A 292 -31.41 13.75 36.49
C PRO A 292 -31.36 15.30 36.48
N SER A 293 -31.10 15.95 37.63
CA SER A 293 -30.44 17.28 37.61
C SER A 293 -29.84 17.76 38.93
N LEU A 294 -28.65 18.35 38.76
CA LEU A 294 -28.05 19.49 39.47
C LEU A 294 -27.72 19.40 40.97
N LYS A 295 -26.55 19.96 41.27
CA LYS A 295 -26.03 20.26 42.60
C LYS A 295 -26.71 21.51 43.15
N SER A 296 -26.96 21.53 44.45
CA SER A 296 -27.09 22.76 45.24
C SER A 296 -26.46 22.54 46.61
N ASP A 297 -25.37 23.24 46.91
CA ASP A 297 -24.88 23.36 48.27
C ASP A 297 -25.84 24.27 49.07
N ALA A 298 -26.38 23.77 50.18
CA ALA A 298 -27.17 24.56 51.11
C ALA A 298 -27.01 24.01 52.53
N ALA A 299 -26.24 24.71 53.36
CA ALA A 299 -26.19 24.43 54.79
C ALA A 299 -27.53 24.83 55.42
N SER A 300 -28.24 23.87 56.02
CA SER A 300 -29.44 24.14 56.82
C SER A 300 -29.11 23.98 58.31
N ILE A 301 -29.43 25.01 59.08
CA ILE A 301 -29.13 25.07 60.51
C ILE A 301 -30.08 24.14 61.27
N GLN A 302 -29.54 23.34 62.20
CA GLN A 302 -30.34 22.44 63.03
C GLN A 302 -31.24 23.24 63.98
N SER A 303 -32.56 23.05 63.86
CA SER A 303 -33.51 23.43 64.91
C SER A 303 -33.46 22.38 66.03
N THR A 304 -33.13 22.79 67.25
CA THR A 304 -32.95 21.88 68.38
C THR A 304 -34.27 21.29 68.87
N THR A 305 -34.51 20.00 68.59
CA THR A 305 -35.45 19.15 69.31
C THR A 305 -34.76 17.86 69.74
N SER A 306 -35.03 17.42 70.97
CA SER A 306 -34.34 16.30 71.60
C SER A 306 -34.52 14.97 70.84
N SER A 307 -33.41 14.35 70.45
CA SER A 307 -33.35 12.98 69.95
C SER A 307 -32.06 12.31 70.43
N CYS A 308 -32.09 10.99 70.64
CA CYS A 308 -30.93 10.19 70.99
C CYS A 308 -29.88 10.26 69.85
N PRO A 309 -28.56 10.12 70.11
CA PRO A 309 -27.61 9.84 69.03
C PRO A 309 -28.03 8.59 68.23
N PRO A 310 -27.76 8.54 66.91
CA PRO A 310 -28.16 7.43 66.04
C PRO A 310 -27.47 6.12 66.45
N LEU A 311 -28.16 4.98 66.30
CA LEU A 311 -27.69 3.72 66.86
C LEU A 311 -26.63 3.07 65.96
N SER A 312 -25.38 3.11 66.41
CA SER A 312 -24.25 2.49 65.71
C SER A 312 -24.07 1.03 66.17
N PHE A 313 -23.83 0.11 65.23
CA PHE A 313 -23.65 -1.32 65.50
C PHE A 313 -22.43 -1.89 64.76
N ILE A 314 -21.62 -2.68 65.46
CA ILE A 314 -20.60 -3.55 64.87
C ILE A 314 -21.16 -4.97 64.79
N PHE A 315 -21.24 -5.53 63.58
CA PHE A 315 -21.76 -6.88 63.35
C PHE A 315 -20.62 -7.90 63.29
N THR A 316 -20.80 -9.02 63.98
CA THR A 316 -19.81 -10.10 64.03
C THR A 316 -20.42 -11.48 63.75
N HIS A 317 -19.64 -12.36 63.13
CA HIS A 317 -19.96 -13.76 62.84
C HIS A 317 -18.79 -14.63 63.29
N GLN A 318 -19.05 -15.67 64.08
CA GLN A 318 -18.01 -16.57 64.62
C GLN A 318 -16.81 -15.82 65.26
N GLY A 319 -17.06 -14.68 65.90
CA GLY A 319 -16.04 -13.82 66.53
C GLY A 319 -15.24 -12.91 65.58
N ARG A 320 -15.61 -12.81 64.30
CA ARG A 320 -14.99 -11.92 63.31
C ARG A 320 -15.93 -10.78 62.93
N THR A 321 -15.41 -9.56 62.79
CA THR A 321 -16.16 -8.43 62.25
C THR A 321 -16.53 -8.67 60.79
N LEU A 322 -17.78 -8.38 60.43
CA LEU A 322 -18.28 -8.50 59.07
C LEU A 322 -18.10 -7.20 58.28
N ASP A 323 -17.66 -7.34 57.02
CA ASP A 323 -17.60 -6.23 56.06
C ASP A 323 -19.00 -6.01 55.41
N PRO A 324 -19.61 -4.82 55.52
CA PRO A 324 -20.92 -4.55 54.92
C PRO A 324 -20.96 -4.68 53.38
N SER A 325 -19.82 -4.62 52.70
CA SER A 325 -19.73 -4.71 51.23
C SER A 325 -19.88 -6.14 50.69
N PHE A 326 -19.61 -7.15 51.51
CA PHE A 326 -19.70 -8.57 51.14
C PHE A 326 -21.16 -9.03 51.03
N SER A 327 -21.43 -10.03 50.20
CA SER A 327 -22.68 -10.80 50.24
C SER A 327 -22.68 -11.86 51.34
N ILE A 328 -23.88 -12.32 51.72
CA ILE A 328 -24.10 -13.41 52.68
C ILE A 328 -23.21 -14.64 52.37
N ALA A 329 -23.09 -15.02 51.08
CA ALA A 329 -22.24 -16.14 50.66
C ALA A 329 -20.73 -15.84 50.74
N GLU A 330 -20.29 -14.62 50.42
CA GLU A 330 -18.87 -14.22 50.49
C GLU A 330 -18.37 -14.10 51.93
N ALA A 331 -19.27 -13.75 52.86
CA ALA A 331 -19.02 -13.79 54.30
C ALA A 331 -18.99 -15.20 54.91
N GLY A 332 -19.40 -16.24 54.16
CA GLY A 332 -19.43 -17.62 54.64
C GLY A 332 -20.56 -17.91 55.64
N ILE A 333 -21.68 -17.17 55.57
CA ILE A 333 -22.83 -17.32 56.46
C ILE A 333 -23.77 -18.39 55.90
N GLU A 334 -24.12 -19.38 56.73
CA GLU A 334 -24.96 -20.53 56.39
C GLU A 334 -26.39 -20.44 56.97
N ASP A 335 -27.23 -21.43 56.65
CA ASP A 335 -28.64 -21.44 57.05
C ASP A 335 -28.80 -21.77 58.55
N GLY A 336 -29.42 -20.87 59.30
CA GLY A 336 -29.55 -20.95 60.75
C GLY A 336 -28.46 -20.20 61.53
N ASP A 337 -27.48 -19.58 60.87
CA ASP A 337 -26.38 -18.87 61.53
C ASP A 337 -26.83 -17.65 62.36
N GLU A 338 -26.06 -17.35 63.40
CA GLU A 338 -26.26 -16.19 64.27
C GLU A 338 -25.17 -15.11 64.09
N LEU A 339 -25.62 -13.88 63.87
CA LEU A 339 -24.80 -12.67 63.84
C LEU A 339 -25.01 -11.87 65.12
N ILE A 340 -23.91 -11.50 65.79
CA ILE A 340 -23.98 -10.68 67.00
C ILE A 340 -23.78 -9.21 66.61
N ALA A 341 -24.81 -8.41 66.83
CA ALA A 341 -24.79 -6.96 66.69
C ALA A 341 -24.39 -6.32 68.02
N ILE A 342 -23.19 -5.73 68.07
CA ILE A 342 -22.62 -5.05 69.22
C ILE A 342 -22.93 -3.57 69.10
N GLU A 343 -23.75 -3.04 70.01
CA GLU A 343 -24.12 -1.62 70.05
C GLU A 343 -22.93 -0.75 70.52
N MET A 344 -22.64 0.29 69.75
CA MET A 344 -21.59 1.26 70.03
C MET A 344 -22.22 2.53 70.60
N MET A 345 -22.15 2.70 71.92
CA MET A 345 -22.56 3.94 72.58
C MET A 345 -21.56 5.05 72.26
N ASP A 346 -22.05 6.17 71.74
CA ASP A 346 -21.23 7.37 71.55
C ASP A 346 -21.04 8.09 72.90
N LEU A 347 -19.86 7.91 73.49
CA LEU A 347 -19.44 8.56 74.73
C LEU A 347 -18.88 9.98 74.50
N THR A 348 -19.03 10.57 73.31
CA THR A 348 -18.55 11.92 72.95
C THR A 348 -19.65 12.98 72.85
N GLY A 349 -20.88 12.65 73.28
CA GLY A 349 -21.92 13.64 73.55
C GLY A 349 -21.48 14.68 74.60
N PRO A 350 -22.13 15.86 74.66
CA PRO A 350 -21.73 16.94 75.58
C PRO A 350 -21.83 16.48 77.04
N VAL A 351 -20.67 16.43 77.69
CA VAL A 351 -20.53 16.14 79.11
C VAL A 351 -21.18 17.27 79.92
N PRO A 352 -22.08 16.98 80.88
CA PRO A 352 -22.58 18.00 81.81
C PRO A 352 -21.43 18.56 82.66
N ASP A 353 -21.43 19.87 82.93
CA ASP A 353 -20.31 20.61 83.54
C ASP A 353 -19.83 20.09 84.92
N ASP A 354 -20.61 19.25 85.60
CA ASP A 354 -20.30 18.69 86.93
C ASP A 354 -19.40 17.43 86.92
N ALA A 355 -18.81 17.06 85.77
CA ALA A 355 -18.02 15.83 85.60
C ALA A 355 -16.51 16.02 85.34
N GLU A 356 -15.94 17.19 85.64
CA GLU A 356 -14.48 17.43 85.59
C GLU A 356 -13.70 16.87 86.81
N GLU A 357 -13.99 15.63 87.23
CA GLU A 357 -13.13 14.89 88.18
C GLU A 357 -12.96 13.44 87.73
N PHE A 358 -11.70 13.00 87.55
CA PHE A 358 -11.29 11.71 86.94
C PHE A 358 -11.81 11.51 85.50
N VAL A 359 -11.05 11.71 84.42
CA VAL A 359 -9.66 11.29 84.20
C VAL A 359 -8.95 12.25 83.23
N GLU A 360 -7.82 12.82 83.64
CA GLU A 360 -6.95 13.59 82.74
C GLU A 360 -6.28 12.65 81.72
N THR A 361 -6.87 12.48 80.54
CA THR A 361 -6.27 11.72 79.44
C THR A 361 -5.11 12.52 78.83
N THR A 362 -3.93 12.37 79.43
CA THR A 362 -2.69 13.05 79.04
C THR A 362 -2.30 12.72 77.59
N ARG A 363 -2.84 13.47 76.62
CA ARG A 363 -2.47 13.35 75.21
C ARG A 363 -0.95 13.58 75.10
N PRO A 364 -0.16 12.62 74.58
CA PRO A 364 1.28 12.78 74.51
C PRO A 364 1.60 13.97 73.61
N LYS A 365 2.10 15.06 74.20
CA LYS A 365 2.57 16.23 73.45
C LYS A 365 3.66 15.75 72.51
N ILE A 366 3.47 15.92 71.21
CA ILE A 366 4.46 15.56 70.18
C ILE A 366 5.66 16.50 70.37
N MET A 367 6.63 16.06 71.16
CA MET A 367 7.86 16.81 71.38
C MET A 367 8.63 16.82 70.07
N LYS A 368 8.77 18.02 69.50
CA LYS A 368 9.51 18.23 68.28
C LYS A 368 10.99 18.31 68.64
N ASN A 369 11.66 17.16 68.66
CA ASN A 369 13.08 17.02 68.92
C ASN A 369 13.92 17.74 67.85
N TRP A 370 14.02 19.06 67.97
CA TRP A 370 15.13 19.82 67.46
C TRP A 370 16.34 19.57 68.36
N SER A 371 17.55 19.64 67.80
CA SER A 371 18.77 19.77 68.59
C SER A 371 18.81 21.16 69.23
N ASP A 372 19.02 21.24 70.54
CA ASP A 372 19.20 22.52 71.25
C ASP A 372 20.45 23.30 70.79
N ASN A 373 21.34 22.63 70.05
CA ASN A 373 22.49 23.23 69.38
C ASN A 373 22.04 24.00 68.12
N PRO A 374 22.08 25.36 68.12
CA PRO A 374 21.49 26.17 67.04
C PRO A 374 22.18 25.98 65.68
N SER A 375 23.44 25.55 65.66
CA SER A 375 24.17 25.25 64.42
C SER A 375 23.64 23.99 63.72
N GLU A 376 23.30 22.98 64.53
CA GLU A 376 22.75 21.71 64.05
C GLU A 376 21.28 21.86 63.63
N ALA A 377 20.48 22.61 64.39
CA ALA A 377 19.11 22.96 64.01
C ALA A 377 19.06 23.76 62.70
N LYS A 378 19.99 24.71 62.51
CA LYS A 378 20.13 25.45 61.24
C LYS A 378 20.45 24.49 60.09
N LYS A 379 21.45 23.61 60.26
CA LYS A 379 21.83 22.62 59.24
C LYS A 379 20.65 21.70 58.88
N ALA A 380 19.92 21.19 59.87
CA ALA A 380 18.75 20.34 59.63
C ALA A 380 17.66 21.06 58.84
N MET A 381 17.41 22.36 59.08
CA MET A 381 16.49 23.14 58.25
C MET A 381 17.02 23.39 56.83
N GLU A 382 18.32 23.62 56.66
CA GLU A 382 18.95 23.73 55.34
C GLU A 382 18.82 22.41 54.56
N ASP A 383 19.15 21.27 55.16
CA ASP A 383 19.00 19.93 54.57
C ASP A 383 17.53 19.64 54.15
N ILE A 384 16.54 20.06 54.95
CA ILE A 384 15.11 19.94 54.62
C ILE A 384 14.73 20.84 53.43
N PHE A 385 15.14 22.11 53.42
CA PHE A 385 14.87 23.01 52.30
C PHE A 385 15.50 22.52 51.00
N ASP A 386 16.72 21.99 51.07
CA ASP A 386 17.50 21.52 49.95
C ASP A 386 16.95 20.17 49.40
N ALA A 387 16.41 19.31 50.27
CA ALA A 387 15.64 18.13 49.87
C ALA A 387 14.31 18.48 49.17
N VAL A 388 13.52 19.42 49.72
CA VAL A 388 12.28 19.92 49.10
C VAL A 388 12.55 20.58 47.75
N THR A 389 13.66 21.31 47.64
CA THR A 389 14.11 21.95 46.40
C THR A 389 14.50 20.91 45.35
N ARG A 390 15.23 19.85 45.74
CA ARG A 390 15.55 18.71 44.86
C ARG A 390 14.30 17.98 44.34
N GLU A 391 13.31 17.70 45.18
CA GLU A 391 12.06 17.07 44.72
C GLU A 391 11.23 17.99 43.79
N ARG A 392 11.19 19.30 44.06
CA ARG A 392 10.59 20.26 43.11
C ARG A 392 11.30 20.26 41.76
N LEU A 393 12.64 20.23 41.74
CA LEU A 393 13.43 20.14 40.49
C LEU A 393 13.17 18.83 39.73
N LYS A 394 13.09 17.68 40.42
CA LYS A 394 12.70 16.39 39.80
C LYS A 394 11.30 16.45 39.19
N LEU A 395 10.33 17.05 39.87
CA LEU A 395 8.97 17.23 39.36
C LEU A 395 8.94 18.12 38.11
N VAL A 396 9.72 19.21 38.08
CA VAL A 396 9.86 20.08 36.91
C VAL A 396 10.49 19.30 35.73
N LEU A 397 11.59 18.59 35.95
CA LEU A 397 12.23 17.76 34.91
C LEU A 397 11.24 16.73 34.34
N ARG A 398 10.53 15.99 35.19
CA ARG A 398 9.52 15.01 34.77
C ARG A 398 8.36 15.63 33.98
N GLN A 399 7.97 16.87 34.28
CA GLN A 399 6.98 17.60 33.46
C GLN A 399 7.54 18.02 32.09
N TYR A 400 8.82 18.39 32.02
CA TYR A 400 9.49 18.69 30.75
C TYR A 400 9.62 17.43 29.88
N GLU A 401 10.10 16.31 30.42
CA GLU A 401 10.16 15.01 29.71
C GLU A 401 8.79 14.55 29.17
N LEU A 402 7.72 14.75 29.96
CA LEU A 402 6.36 14.39 29.55
C LEU A 402 5.84 15.31 28.43
N ARG A 403 6.16 16.61 28.51
CA ARG A 403 5.84 17.59 27.46
C ARG A 403 6.62 17.30 26.17
N GLU A 404 7.89 16.92 26.28
CA GLU A 404 8.76 16.60 25.15
C GLU A 404 8.28 15.35 24.41
N ARG A 405 7.95 14.26 25.12
CA ARG A 405 7.28 13.09 24.51
C ARG A 405 5.95 13.43 23.85
N HIS A 406 5.17 14.35 24.43
CA HIS A 406 3.91 14.78 23.80
C HIS A 406 4.17 15.56 22.51
N PHE A 407 5.17 16.45 22.48
CA PHE A 407 5.58 17.12 21.24
C PHE A 407 6.14 16.15 20.20
N GLU A 408 6.94 15.15 20.58
CA GLU A 408 7.44 14.12 19.67
C GLU A 408 6.28 13.33 19.03
N CYS A 409 5.32 12.86 19.83
CA CYS A 409 4.11 12.20 19.33
C CYS A 409 3.27 13.11 18.41
N PHE A 410 3.14 14.40 18.75
CA PHE A 410 2.41 15.36 17.93
C PHE A 410 3.10 15.62 16.57
N ILE A 411 4.43 15.83 16.58
CA ILE A 411 5.23 15.98 15.36
C ILE A 411 5.10 14.74 14.48
N ARG A 412 5.26 13.54 15.04
CA ARG A 412 5.11 12.27 14.33
C ARG A 412 3.71 12.11 13.71
N SER A 413 2.66 12.56 14.41
CA SER A 413 1.30 12.59 13.86
C SER A 413 1.18 13.54 12.66
N LYS A 414 1.80 14.73 12.73
CA LYS A 414 1.80 15.69 11.62
C LYS A 414 2.67 15.26 10.44
N GLU A 415 3.78 14.57 10.66
CA GLU A 415 4.56 13.94 9.60
C GLU A 415 3.74 12.87 8.85
N LEU A 416 2.98 12.04 9.57
CA LEU A 416 2.10 11.04 8.98
C LEU A 416 0.92 11.65 8.22
N GLU A 417 0.28 12.71 8.74
CA GLU A 417 -0.73 13.49 8.02
C GLU A 417 -0.18 14.06 6.70
N LEU A 418 1.04 14.61 6.73
CA LEU A 418 1.70 15.25 5.59
C LEU A 418 2.12 14.20 4.52
N LEU A 419 2.63 13.04 4.96
CA LEU A 419 2.89 11.88 4.09
C LEU A 419 1.61 11.39 3.39
N LEU A 420 0.51 11.27 4.14
CA LEU A 420 -0.77 10.80 3.61
C LEU A 420 -1.40 11.81 2.65
N ALA A 421 -1.24 13.11 2.90
CA ALA A 421 -1.64 14.18 1.98
C ALA A 421 -0.85 14.12 0.66
N ARG A 422 0.48 14.00 0.71
CA ARG A 422 1.34 13.84 -0.48
C ARG A 422 1.00 12.59 -1.30
N PHE A 423 0.66 11.48 -0.64
CA PHE A 423 0.24 10.26 -1.33
C PHE A 423 -1.05 10.49 -2.13
N ARG A 424 -2.07 11.10 -1.52
CA ARG A 424 -3.32 11.45 -2.19
C ARG A 424 -3.14 12.44 -3.34
N GLU A 425 -2.26 13.44 -3.18
CA GLU A 425 -1.89 14.37 -4.25
C GLU A 425 -1.29 13.61 -5.45
N SER A 426 -0.35 12.68 -5.18
CA SER A 426 0.29 11.88 -6.23
C SER A 426 -0.68 10.93 -6.93
N GLU A 427 -1.64 10.35 -6.20
CA GLU A 427 -2.69 9.47 -6.73
C GLU A 427 -3.67 10.27 -7.63
N GLN A 428 -4.19 11.40 -7.14
CA GLN A 428 -5.05 12.29 -7.91
C GLN A 428 -4.36 12.82 -9.16
N ARG A 429 -3.07 13.17 -9.06
CA ARG A 429 -2.27 13.60 -10.21
C ARG A 429 -2.06 12.47 -11.22
N GLN A 430 -1.80 11.24 -10.78
CA GLN A 430 -1.68 10.10 -11.69
C GLN A 430 -2.97 9.85 -12.47
N ILE A 431 -4.13 9.98 -11.82
CA ILE A 431 -5.45 9.88 -12.47
C ILE A 431 -5.64 11.03 -13.47
N PHE A 432 -5.31 12.27 -13.09
CA PHE A 432 -5.40 13.43 -13.98
C PHE A 432 -4.48 13.31 -15.21
N ASP A 433 -3.21 12.94 -15.03
CA ASP A 433 -2.25 12.77 -16.13
C ASP A 433 -2.67 11.61 -17.06
N ALA A 434 -3.35 10.58 -16.53
CA ALA A 434 -3.91 9.47 -17.31
C ALA A 434 -5.18 9.84 -18.10
N GLU A 435 -6.15 10.53 -17.48
CA GLU A 435 -7.34 11.05 -18.18
C GLU A 435 -6.93 12.09 -19.23
N LYS A 436 -5.97 12.98 -18.92
CA LYS A 436 -5.41 13.89 -19.90
C LYS A 436 -4.79 13.13 -21.08
N SER A 437 -3.95 12.12 -20.84
CA SER A 437 -3.38 11.32 -21.93
C SER A 437 -4.40 10.53 -22.75
N ARG A 438 -5.63 10.33 -22.23
CA ARG A 438 -6.78 9.82 -23.02
C ARG A 438 -7.44 10.95 -23.82
N ALA A 439 -7.65 12.11 -23.23
CA ALA A 439 -8.22 13.29 -23.90
C ALA A 439 -7.34 13.77 -25.06
N ASP A 440 -6.03 13.91 -24.83
CA ASP A 440 -5.04 14.31 -25.85
C ASP A 440 -5.12 13.38 -27.09
N LYS A 441 -5.27 12.05 -26.88
CA LYS A 441 -5.43 11.07 -27.97
C LYS A 441 -6.78 11.15 -28.68
N ALA A 442 -7.86 11.37 -27.93
CA ALA A 442 -9.18 11.56 -28.52
C ALA A 442 -9.25 12.86 -29.34
N GLU A 443 -8.47 13.88 -28.99
CA GLU A 443 -8.27 15.08 -29.79
C GLU A 443 -7.44 14.80 -31.06
N ASP A 444 -6.31 14.08 -30.96
CA ASP A 444 -5.54 13.61 -32.13
C ASP A 444 -6.40 12.79 -33.11
N GLU A 445 -7.19 11.83 -32.59
CA GLU A 445 -8.12 11.01 -33.37
C GLU A 445 -9.23 11.85 -34.02
N ALA A 446 -9.80 12.83 -33.29
CA ALA A 446 -10.80 13.75 -33.84
C ALA A 446 -10.22 14.70 -34.90
N ILE A 447 -8.97 15.12 -34.77
CA ILE A 447 -8.24 15.91 -35.79
C ILE A 447 -8.02 15.06 -37.04
N GLN A 448 -7.57 13.82 -36.89
CA GLN A 448 -7.38 12.90 -38.01
C GLN A 448 -8.70 12.62 -38.75
N LEU A 449 -9.79 12.32 -38.02
CA LEU A 449 -11.12 12.10 -38.62
C LEU A 449 -11.65 13.34 -39.36
N ARG A 450 -11.38 14.56 -38.86
CA ARG A 450 -11.71 15.81 -39.57
C ARG A 450 -10.94 15.94 -40.88
N LYS A 451 -9.65 15.62 -40.88
CA LYS A 451 -8.79 15.63 -42.06
C LYS A 451 -9.22 14.58 -43.10
N ASP A 452 -9.55 13.37 -42.66
CA ASP A 452 -10.04 12.29 -43.54
C ASP A 452 -11.40 12.65 -44.16
N LEU A 453 -12.28 13.33 -43.41
CA LEU A 453 -13.54 13.87 -43.92
C LEU A 453 -13.30 14.98 -44.96
N GLU A 454 -12.36 15.89 -44.73
CA GLU A 454 -11.98 16.94 -45.69
C GLU A 454 -11.35 16.35 -46.98
N GLU A 455 -10.48 15.35 -46.87
CA GLU A 455 -9.94 14.61 -48.03
C GLU A 455 -11.04 13.83 -48.78
N ALA A 456 -12.02 13.28 -48.07
CA ALA A 456 -13.19 12.64 -48.69
C ALA A 456 -14.09 13.65 -49.42
N HIS A 457 -14.38 14.80 -48.80
CA HIS A 457 -15.15 15.89 -49.40
C HIS A 457 -14.48 16.42 -50.65
N ASN A 458 -13.20 16.79 -50.58
CA ASN A 458 -12.43 17.32 -51.71
C ASN A 458 -12.33 16.31 -52.86
N GLY A 459 -12.26 15.00 -52.54
CA GLY A 459 -12.37 13.93 -53.53
C GLY A 459 -13.75 13.88 -54.22
N GLN A 460 -14.84 14.04 -53.47
CA GLN A 460 -16.19 14.12 -54.04
C GLN A 460 -16.37 15.37 -54.92
N THR A 461 -15.86 16.53 -54.49
CA THR A 461 -15.87 17.77 -55.31
C THR A 461 -15.16 17.55 -56.64
N LEU A 462 -13.96 16.96 -56.63
CA LEU A 462 -13.20 16.66 -57.85
C LEU A 462 -13.93 15.67 -58.78
N LEU A 463 -14.63 14.68 -58.22
CA LEU A 463 -15.46 13.75 -59.00
C LEU A 463 -16.67 14.46 -59.65
N ILE A 464 -17.31 15.38 -58.93
CA ILE A 464 -18.41 16.21 -59.45
C ILE A 464 -17.93 17.13 -60.58
N GLU A 465 -16.77 17.79 -60.42
CA GLU A 465 -16.16 18.63 -61.46
C GLU A 465 -15.82 17.84 -62.73
N LYS A 466 -15.22 16.65 -62.58
CA LYS A 466 -14.96 15.72 -63.70
C LYS A 466 -16.26 15.34 -64.44
N LEU A 467 -17.34 15.08 -63.69
CA LEU A 467 -18.65 14.76 -64.25
C LEU A 467 -19.22 15.95 -65.04
N ILE A 468 -19.20 17.14 -64.45
CA ILE A 468 -19.64 18.39 -65.09
C ILE A 468 -18.84 18.68 -66.37
N GLN A 469 -17.53 18.43 -66.39
CA GLN A 469 -16.72 18.63 -67.60
C GLN A 469 -17.10 17.64 -68.71
N CYS A 470 -17.39 16.37 -68.39
CA CYS A 470 -17.84 15.41 -69.40
C CYS A 470 -19.26 15.71 -69.91
N CYS A 471 -20.14 16.28 -69.07
CA CYS A 471 -21.45 16.78 -69.51
C CYS A 471 -21.36 18.00 -70.44
N LYS A 472 -20.25 18.76 -70.44
CA LYS A 472 -20.01 19.90 -71.35
C LYS A 472 -19.43 19.48 -72.70
N GLU A 473 -18.70 18.37 -72.76
CA GLU A 473 -18.01 17.88 -73.97
C GLU A 473 -18.32 16.38 -74.20
N PRO A 474 -19.47 16.05 -74.83
CA PRO A 474 -20.01 14.69 -74.89
C PRO A 474 -19.27 13.78 -75.90
N ASN A 475 -18.04 13.41 -75.58
CA ASN A 475 -17.27 12.38 -76.28
C ASN A 475 -17.51 11.00 -75.61
N ALA A 476 -18.08 10.05 -76.37
CA ALA A 476 -18.47 8.74 -75.86
C ALA A 476 -17.31 7.93 -75.25
N GLU A 477 -16.12 7.94 -75.86
CA GLU A 477 -14.94 7.25 -75.29
C GLU A 477 -14.48 7.90 -73.98
N ARG A 478 -14.45 9.24 -73.94
CA ARG A 478 -14.05 10.00 -72.73
C ARG A 478 -15.00 9.69 -71.57
N THR A 479 -16.29 9.64 -71.85
CA THR A 479 -17.34 9.27 -70.89
C THR A 479 -17.21 7.82 -70.42
N GLN A 480 -16.95 6.86 -71.31
CA GLN A 480 -16.68 5.46 -70.91
C GLN A 480 -15.44 5.34 -70.01
N ARG A 481 -14.32 5.97 -70.40
CA ARG A 481 -13.08 5.98 -69.58
C ARG A 481 -13.32 6.62 -68.21
N LEU A 482 -14.15 7.67 -68.14
CA LEU A 482 -14.55 8.27 -66.87
C LEU A 482 -15.35 7.29 -66.00
N PHE A 483 -16.37 6.62 -66.55
CA PHE A 483 -17.16 5.66 -65.77
C PHE A 483 -16.33 4.47 -65.26
N THR A 484 -15.37 3.97 -66.04
CA THR A 484 -14.42 2.94 -65.57
C THR A 484 -13.57 3.46 -64.41
N SER A 485 -12.97 4.64 -64.56
CA SER A 485 -12.18 5.28 -63.48
C SER A 485 -13.01 5.56 -62.23
N LEU A 486 -14.27 5.97 -62.38
CA LEU A 486 -15.19 6.21 -61.25
C LEU A 486 -15.53 4.92 -60.52
N ARG A 487 -15.64 3.79 -61.24
CA ARG A 487 -15.90 2.46 -60.68
C ARG A 487 -14.70 1.94 -59.90
N GLU A 488 -13.49 2.04 -60.46
CA GLU A 488 -12.25 1.72 -59.74
C GLU A 488 -12.07 2.60 -58.50
N GLU A 489 -12.34 3.90 -58.58
CA GLU A 489 -12.22 4.80 -57.42
C GLU A 489 -13.28 4.50 -56.34
N LEU A 490 -14.49 4.08 -56.72
CA LEU A 490 -15.52 3.60 -55.80
C LEU A 490 -15.14 2.27 -55.13
N GLU A 491 -14.66 1.27 -55.88
CA GLU A 491 -14.21 -0.02 -55.31
C GLU A 491 -13.01 0.16 -54.37
N LYS A 492 -12.09 1.07 -54.71
CA LYS A 492 -10.90 1.44 -53.92
C LYS A 492 -11.20 2.30 -52.69
N ARG A 493 -12.34 3.00 -52.66
CA ARG A 493 -12.87 3.69 -51.47
C ARG A 493 -13.74 2.78 -50.60
N GLY A 494 -14.54 1.91 -51.21
CA GLY A 494 -15.39 0.94 -50.50
C GLY A 494 -14.58 -0.09 -49.71
N THR A 495 -13.49 -0.60 -50.29
CA THR A 495 -12.54 -1.47 -49.58
C THR A 495 -11.89 -0.78 -48.37
N LYS A 496 -11.48 0.49 -48.49
CA LYS A 496 -10.93 1.26 -47.37
C LYS A 496 -11.89 1.46 -46.19
N LEU A 497 -13.20 1.42 -46.41
CA LEU A 497 -14.21 1.56 -45.34
C LEU A 497 -14.49 0.24 -44.61
N ALA A 498 -14.07 -0.90 -45.16
CA ALA A 498 -14.30 -2.22 -44.56
C ALA A 498 -13.27 -2.60 -43.47
N ASP A 499 -12.06 -2.04 -43.51
CA ASP A 499 -10.96 -2.29 -42.54
C ASP A 499 -10.97 -1.32 -41.34
N GLY A 500 -12.08 -0.60 -41.11
CA GLY A 500 -12.25 0.23 -39.91
C GLY A 500 -12.27 -0.63 -38.63
N PRO A 501 -11.61 -0.21 -37.54
CA PRO A 501 -11.55 -1.02 -36.32
C PRO A 501 -12.93 -1.20 -35.69
N VAL A 502 -13.41 -2.44 -35.62
CA VAL A 502 -14.63 -2.81 -34.90
C VAL A 502 -14.36 -2.71 -33.39
N GLY A 503 -14.53 -1.51 -32.85
CA GLY A 503 -14.32 -1.20 -31.44
C GLY A 503 -15.42 -1.77 -30.54
N GLY A 504 -14.99 -2.33 -29.41
CA GLY A 504 -15.79 -2.72 -28.25
C GLY A 504 -14.98 -2.52 -26.96
#